data_AF-A0A5U4SB62-F1
#
_entry.id   AF-A0A5U4SB62-F1
#
_cell.length_a   1.000
_cell.length_b   1.000
_cell.length_c   1.000
_cell.angle_alpha   90.00
_cell.angle_beta   90.00
_cell.angle_gamma   90.00
#
_symmetry.space_group_name_H-M   'P 1'
#
loop_
_entity.id
_entity.type
_entity.pdbx_description
1 polymer ?
#
loop_
_entity_poly.entity_id
_entity_poly.type
_entity_poly.pdbx_seq_one_letter_code
_entity_poly.pdbx_strand_id
1 'polypeptide(L)'
;MDKIIGEDECYYIVTGDKKLRIKSESDSPDEFDMVCNILVQNISDGFCTSFHIPNQKIHEPSFYDVFKIGEFLYLTLGVAINHFEWAQPFKMREFYDEFSSQSKLFGINSEVKINEGEGCDYIDFTLKLSRGCISEFIDGFVKNSSSFILKTLNDMLRSTSDNMFSRVFSFPEDYKFICCQYLMWFGEFLSGLGIQAEVSTKDEGGGYIVFSAAFENNDILMSKVESLFYEYICLPYCDYLPSNDSSVSVEEKLVRNTLLAQVEHFKSQILLKDSIIEVKNIAIDMLKRDIRSLEESNEEKKILIDSLSNSNAISILNGAVKFGDIKKFGITFSPKKFGRLFKK
;
A
#
# COMPACT_ATOMS: atom_id res chain seq x y z
N MET A 1 -26.32 4.77 -38.73
CA MET A 1 -24.96 4.18 -38.65
C MET A 1 -24.18 5.06 -37.72
N ASP A 2 -23.56 4.45 -36.72
CA ASP A 2 -23.00 5.20 -35.60
C ASP A 2 -21.67 5.83 -36.02
N LYS A 3 -21.42 7.05 -35.56
CA LYS A 3 -20.26 7.86 -35.93
C LYS A 3 -19.84 8.80 -34.81
N ILE A 4 -18.57 9.17 -34.82
CA ILE A 4 -18.03 10.21 -33.94
C ILE A 4 -17.75 11.46 -34.77
N ILE A 5 -18.32 12.59 -34.37
CA ILE A 5 -18.13 13.89 -35.04
C ILE A 5 -17.52 14.91 -34.08
N GLY A 6 -16.63 15.76 -34.59
CA GLY A 6 -16.11 16.93 -33.88
C GLY A 6 -16.96 18.17 -34.16
N GLU A 7 -17.41 18.86 -33.11
CA GLU A 7 -18.11 20.15 -33.17
C GLU A 7 -17.73 20.99 -31.95
N ASP A 8 -17.44 22.29 -32.16
CA ASP A 8 -17.16 23.26 -31.09
C ASP A 8 -16.14 22.75 -30.04
N GLU A 9 -15.01 22.23 -30.52
CA GLU A 9 -13.92 21.65 -29.71
C GLU A 9 -14.33 20.40 -28.88
N CYS A 10 -15.50 19.83 -29.15
CA CYS A 10 -16.02 18.65 -28.47
C CYS A 10 -16.27 17.51 -29.46
N TYR A 11 -16.23 16.27 -28.97
CA TYR A 11 -16.59 15.10 -29.75
C TYR A 11 -17.94 14.53 -29.30
N TYR A 12 -18.69 13.98 -30.25
CA TYR A 12 -20.00 13.43 -30.01
C TYR A 12 -20.20 12.08 -30.70
N ILE A 13 -20.75 11.10 -29.97
CA ILE A 13 -21.31 9.88 -30.55
C ILE A 13 -22.70 10.20 -31.09
N VAL A 14 -22.92 9.89 -32.37
CA VAL A 14 -24.22 10.05 -33.03
C VAL A 14 -24.79 8.68 -33.37
N THR A 15 -25.89 8.31 -32.71
CA THR A 15 -26.62 7.05 -32.91
C THR A 15 -28.07 7.39 -33.26
N GLY A 16 -28.41 7.33 -34.56
CA GLY A 16 -29.71 7.80 -35.06
C GLY A 16 -29.89 9.30 -34.80
N ASP A 17 -30.97 9.66 -34.11
CA ASP A 17 -31.28 11.06 -33.74
C ASP A 17 -30.68 11.48 -32.38
N LYS A 18 -29.97 10.55 -31.69
CA LYS A 18 -29.33 10.84 -30.41
C LYS A 18 -27.90 11.31 -30.62
N LYS A 19 -27.51 12.30 -29.82
CA LYS A 19 -26.16 12.85 -29.79
C LYS A 19 -25.67 12.89 -28.33
N LEU A 20 -24.59 12.18 -28.07
CA LEU A 20 -23.97 12.05 -26.75
C LEU A 20 -22.59 12.69 -26.79
N ARG A 21 -22.31 13.61 -25.87
CA ARG A 21 -20.99 14.27 -25.78
C ARG A 21 -19.99 13.33 -25.11
N ILE A 22 -18.83 13.18 -25.72
CA ILE A 22 -17.69 12.41 -25.18
C ILE A 22 -16.76 13.40 -24.48
N LYS A 23 -16.30 13.04 -23.28
CA LYS A 23 -15.30 13.80 -22.54
C LYS A 23 -13.89 13.46 -23.02
N SER A 24 -12.93 14.34 -22.75
CA SER A 24 -11.51 14.03 -22.97
C SER A 24 -11.03 12.87 -22.10
N GLU A 25 -11.60 12.73 -20.90
CA GLU A 25 -11.35 11.63 -19.96
C GLU A 25 -12.70 11.07 -19.50
N SER A 26 -12.82 9.74 -19.47
CA SER A 26 -14.05 9.05 -19.06
C SER A 26 -13.75 7.79 -18.25
N ASP A 27 -14.52 7.58 -17.19
CA ASP A 27 -14.47 6.35 -16.38
C ASP A 27 -15.65 5.41 -16.73
N SER A 28 -16.37 5.69 -17.82
CA SER A 28 -17.60 4.99 -18.21
C SER A 28 -17.30 3.82 -19.16
N PRO A 29 -17.49 2.55 -18.73
CA PRO A 29 -17.32 1.40 -19.61
C PRO A 29 -18.30 1.42 -20.78
N ASP A 30 -19.52 1.92 -20.56
CA ASP A 30 -20.54 2.03 -21.63
C ASP A 30 -20.11 3.00 -22.73
N GLU A 31 -19.48 4.12 -22.37
CA GLU A 31 -18.96 5.07 -23.36
C GLU A 31 -17.80 4.45 -24.16
N PHE A 32 -16.93 3.72 -23.48
CA PHE A 32 -15.84 2.99 -24.12
C PHE A 32 -16.35 1.94 -25.11
N ASP A 33 -17.34 1.14 -24.71
CA ASP A 33 -17.97 0.13 -25.57
C ASP A 33 -18.64 0.76 -26.78
N MET A 34 -19.31 1.90 -26.62
CA MET A 34 -19.89 2.63 -27.75
C MET A 34 -18.80 3.07 -28.74
N VAL A 35 -17.70 3.67 -28.25
CA VAL A 35 -16.58 4.07 -29.11
C VAL A 35 -15.97 2.84 -29.80
N CYS A 36 -15.82 1.73 -29.08
CA CYS A 36 -15.18 0.54 -29.60
C CYS A 36 -15.93 -0.12 -30.76
N ASN A 37 -17.24 0.07 -30.84
CA ASN A 37 -18.10 -0.50 -31.87
C ASN A 37 -18.28 0.40 -33.11
N ILE A 38 -17.66 1.58 -33.13
CA ILE A 38 -17.72 2.48 -34.29
C ILE A 38 -16.59 2.14 -35.26
N LEU A 39 -16.92 2.06 -36.55
CA LEU A 39 -15.93 1.82 -37.59
C LEU A 39 -14.92 2.97 -37.64
N VAL A 40 -13.63 2.66 -37.81
CA VAL A 40 -12.54 3.64 -37.88
C VAL A 40 -12.82 4.78 -38.86
N GLN A 41 -13.42 4.47 -40.02
CA GLN A 41 -13.78 5.45 -41.06
C GLN A 41 -14.92 6.41 -40.68
N ASN A 42 -15.69 6.07 -39.63
CA ASN A 42 -16.80 6.87 -39.12
C ASN A 42 -16.38 7.72 -37.91
N ILE A 43 -15.09 7.75 -37.57
CA ILE A 43 -14.54 8.54 -36.47
C ILE A 43 -13.85 9.77 -37.07
N SER A 44 -14.27 10.96 -36.64
CA SER A 44 -13.69 12.24 -37.05
C SER A 44 -12.19 12.29 -36.79
N ASP A 45 -11.46 12.89 -37.73
CA ASP A 45 -10.04 13.20 -37.54
C ASP A 45 -9.84 14.12 -36.32
N GLY A 46 -8.71 13.94 -35.64
CA GLY A 46 -8.38 14.64 -34.39
C GLY A 46 -9.07 14.11 -33.14
N PHE A 47 -9.97 13.12 -33.25
CA PHE A 47 -10.62 12.50 -32.08
C PHE A 47 -9.56 12.02 -31.08
N CYS A 48 -9.77 12.33 -29.81
CA CYS A 48 -8.88 11.93 -28.72
C CYS A 48 -9.71 11.80 -27.43
N THR A 49 -9.59 10.66 -26.75
CA THR A 49 -10.20 10.42 -25.46
C THR A 49 -9.43 9.35 -24.70
N SER A 50 -9.41 9.45 -23.37
CA SER A 50 -8.79 8.51 -22.45
C SER A 50 -9.85 7.86 -21.57
N PHE A 51 -9.83 6.54 -21.47
CA PHE A 51 -10.77 5.77 -20.67
C PHE A 51 -10.05 5.10 -19.50
N HIS A 52 -10.39 5.47 -18.26
CA HIS A 52 -9.85 4.86 -17.05
C HIS A 52 -10.82 3.82 -16.50
N ILE A 53 -10.74 2.60 -17.05
CA ILE A 53 -11.59 1.49 -16.62
C ILE A 53 -10.83 0.68 -15.58
N PRO A 54 -11.23 0.72 -14.29
CA PRO A 54 -10.50 0.04 -13.23
C PRO A 54 -10.52 -1.46 -13.45
N ASN A 55 -9.33 -2.06 -13.49
CA ASN A 55 -9.16 -3.49 -13.59
C ASN A 55 -8.52 -4.04 -12.30
N GLN A 56 -8.96 -5.21 -11.86
CA GLN A 56 -8.50 -5.81 -10.59
C GLN A 56 -7.27 -6.71 -10.75
N LYS A 57 -6.88 -7.02 -11.98
CA LYS A 57 -5.75 -7.92 -12.24
C LYS A 57 -4.47 -7.15 -12.53
N ILE A 58 -3.42 -7.55 -11.83
CA ILE A 58 -2.05 -7.07 -12.05
C ILE A 58 -1.64 -7.43 -13.49
N HIS A 59 -1.01 -6.48 -14.20
CA HIS A 59 -0.58 -6.58 -15.61
C HIS A 59 -1.69 -6.58 -16.67
N GLU A 60 -2.93 -6.22 -16.30
CA GLU A 60 -3.95 -5.82 -17.26
C GLU A 60 -4.00 -4.28 -17.40
N PRO A 61 -4.49 -3.74 -18.53
CA PRO A 61 -4.52 -2.30 -18.76
C PRO A 61 -5.33 -1.56 -17.70
N SER A 62 -4.78 -0.44 -17.24
CA SER A 62 -5.37 0.49 -16.28
C SER A 62 -6.08 1.66 -16.97
N PHE A 63 -5.72 1.94 -18.23
CA PHE A 63 -6.41 2.90 -19.07
C PHE A 63 -6.30 2.54 -20.56
N TYR A 64 -7.19 3.15 -21.36
CA TYR A 64 -7.28 2.99 -22.80
C TYR A 64 -7.34 4.37 -23.46
N ASP A 65 -6.33 4.74 -24.26
CA ASP A 65 -6.39 5.96 -25.06
C ASP A 65 -6.80 5.63 -26.49
N VAL A 66 -7.73 6.41 -27.03
CA VAL A 66 -8.18 6.30 -28.41
C VAL A 66 -7.93 7.62 -29.11
N PHE A 67 -7.09 7.61 -30.14
CA PHE A 67 -6.83 8.80 -30.94
C PHE A 67 -6.86 8.55 -32.45
N LYS A 68 -7.38 9.52 -33.21
CA LYS A 68 -7.53 9.46 -34.68
C LYS A 68 -6.62 10.50 -35.34
N ILE A 69 -5.80 10.04 -36.29
CA ILE A 69 -5.00 10.92 -37.16
C ILE A 69 -5.10 10.44 -38.61
N GLY A 70 -5.67 11.28 -39.47
CA GLY A 70 -5.90 11.00 -40.89
C GLY A 70 -6.77 9.75 -41.06
N GLU A 71 -6.24 8.74 -41.76
CA GLU A 71 -6.94 7.46 -42.00
C GLU A 71 -6.75 6.43 -40.88
N PHE A 72 -5.84 6.68 -39.93
CA PHE A 72 -5.53 5.71 -38.88
C PHE A 72 -6.17 6.08 -37.55
N LEU A 73 -6.56 5.05 -36.81
CA LEU A 73 -6.92 5.12 -35.39
C LEU A 73 -5.86 4.38 -34.60
N TYR A 74 -5.54 4.90 -33.44
CA TYR A 74 -4.55 4.35 -32.53
C TYR A 74 -5.23 4.08 -31.21
N LEU A 75 -5.07 2.85 -30.73
CA LEU A 75 -5.55 2.40 -29.44
C LEU A 75 -4.33 2.13 -28.56
N THR A 76 -4.16 2.88 -27.48
CA THR A 76 -3.10 2.64 -26.49
C THR A 76 -3.68 1.96 -25.27
N LEU A 77 -3.08 0.85 -24.84
CA LEU A 77 -3.33 0.19 -23.57
C LEU A 77 -2.20 0.55 -22.61
N GLY A 78 -2.51 1.26 -21.53
CA GLY A 78 -1.52 1.59 -20.50
C GLY A 78 -1.58 0.60 -19.35
N VAL A 79 -0.47 -0.09 -19.07
CA VAL A 79 -0.33 -0.97 -17.90
C VAL A 79 0.50 -0.26 -16.85
N ALA A 80 -0.10 0.00 -15.68
CA ALA A 80 0.59 0.61 -14.55
C ALA A 80 1.55 -0.37 -13.87
N ILE A 81 2.76 0.10 -13.57
CA ILE A 81 3.75 -0.59 -12.74
C ILE A 81 4.06 0.29 -11.55
N ASN A 82 3.50 -0.08 -10.40
CA ASN A 82 3.73 0.62 -9.15
C ASN A 82 5.13 0.28 -8.60
N HIS A 83 5.95 1.32 -8.36
CA HIS A 83 7.31 1.16 -7.84
C HIS A 83 7.34 0.51 -6.46
N PHE A 84 6.34 0.81 -5.63
CA PHE A 84 6.23 0.26 -4.28
C PHE A 84 5.76 -1.19 -4.27
N GLU A 85 5.10 -1.65 -5.33
CA GLU A 85 4.63 -3.04 -5.45
C GLU A 85 5.61 -3.92 -6.24
N TRP A 86 6.75 -3.36 -6.68
CA TRP A 86 7.73 -4.11 -7.44
C TRP A 86 8.44 -5.15 -6.59
N ALA A 87 7.96 -6.38 -6.72
CA ALA A 87 8.34 -7.52 -5.90
C ALA A 87 9.18 -8.58 -6.65
N GLN A 88 10.00 -8.17 -7.62
CA GLN A 88 10.81 -9.08 -8.45
C GLN A 88 12.28 -9.16 -7.98
N PRO A 89 13.00 -10.27 -8.20
CA PRO A 89 14.40 -10.44 -7.78
C PRO A 89 15.41 -9.56 -8.52
N PHE A 90 14.97 -8.90 -9.58
CA PHE A 90 15.78 -8.00 -10.41
C PHE A 90 15.26 -6.56 -10.31
N LYS A 91 16.13 -5.60 -10.61
CA LYS A 91 15.75 -4.19 -10.59
C LYS A 91 14.75 -3.90 -11.70
N MET A 92 13.82 -2.99 -11.43
CA MET A 92 12.83 -2.55 -12.41
C MET A 92 13.49 -2.05 -13.72
N ARG A 93 14.63 -1.35 -13.63
CA ARG A 93 15.40 -0.93 -14.82
C ARG A 93 15.91 -2.11 -15.65
N GLU A 94 16.36 -3.20 -15.02
CA GLU A 94 16.81 -4.41 -15.73
C GLU A 94 15.64 -5.05 -16.49
N PHE A 95 14.45 -5.03 -15.88
CA PHE A 95 13.22 -5.43 -16.56
C PHE A 95 12.90 -4.52 -17.75
N TYR A 96 13.02 -3.20 -17.60
CA TYR A 96 12.76 -2.26 -18.70
C TYR A 96 13.74 -2.41 -19.86
N ASP A 97 15.01 -2.64 -19.57
CA ASP A 97 16.03 -2.87 -20.59
C ASP A 97 15.72 -4.15 -21.38
N GLU A 98 15.39 -5.24 -20.70
CA GLU A 98 15.03 -6.51 -21.35
C GLU A 98 13.69 -6.45 -22.07
N PHE A 99 12.69 -5.83 -21.45
CA PHE A 99 11.39 -5.63 -22.05
C PHE A 99 11.49 -4.78 -23.33
N SER A 100 12.29 -3.72 -23.32
CA SER A 100 12.58 -2.88 -24.49
C SER A 100 13.39 -3.62 -25.56
N SER A 101 14.24 -4.57 -25.16
CA SER A 101 14.99 -5.41 -26.10
C SER A 101 14.04 -6.33 -26.88
N GLN A 102 13.06 -6.91 -26.17
CA GLN A 102 12.07 -7.83 -26.74
C GLN A 102 10.89 -7.14 -27.42
N SER A 103 10.57 -5.89 -27.08
CA SER A 103 9.36 -5.18 -27.55
C SER A 103 9.30 -5.03 -29.06
N LYS A 104 10.45 -5.03 -29.74
CA LYS A 104 10.55 -5.06 -31.22
C LYS A 104 9.88 -6.28 -31.84
N LEU A 105 9.65 -7.35 -31.07
CA LEU A 105 9.02 -8.59 -31.49
C LEU A 105 7.52 -8.64 -31.16
N PHE A 106 6.97 -7.62 -30.48
CA PHE A 106 5.60 -7.62 -29.97
C PHE A 106 4.54 -7.62 -31.09
N GLY A 107 4.83 -7.03 -32.25
CA GLY A 107 3.96 -7.07 -33.42
C GLY A 107 4.29 -6.00 -34.48
N ILE A 108 3.83 -6.21 -35.72
CA ILE A 108 4.17 -5.35 -36.87
C ILE A 108 3.41 -4.01 -36.86
N ASN A 109 2.21 -3.98 -36.27
CA ASN A 109 1.35 -2.78 -36.21
C ASN A 109 1.18 -2.26 -34.77
N SER A 110 2.09 -2.63 -33.89
CA SER A 110 2.06 -2.26 -32.48
C SER A 110 3.36 -1.56 -32.08
N GLU A 111 3.24 -0.48 -31.34
CA GLU A 111 4.36 0.19 -30.69
C GLU A 111 4.29 -0.08 -29.19
N VAL A 112 5.45 -0.18 -28.54
CA VAL A 112 5.52 -0.33 -27.08
C VAL A 112 6.44 0.75 -26.54
N LYS A 113 5.97 1.49 -25.52
CA LYS A 113 6.74 2.54 -24.85
C LYS A 113 6.67 2.37 -23.34
N ILE A 114 7.72 2.81 -22.67
CA ILE A 114 7.78 2.90 -21.22
C ILE A 114 7.81 4.39 -20.89
N ASN A 115 6.82 4.84 -20.14
CA ASN A 115 6.73 6.20 -19.63
C ASN A 115 7.08 6.18 -18.15
N GLU A 116 8.21 6.81 -17.80
CA GLU A 116 8.65 6.93 -16.41
C GLU A 116 7.81 8.00 -15.68
N GLY A 117 7.29 7.65 -14.51
CA GLY A 117 6.50 8.55 -13.67
C GLY A 117 7.00 8.59 -12.23
N GLU A 118 6.52 9.55 -11.45
CA GLU A 118 6.84 9.63 -10.02
C GLU A 118 6.04 8.56 -9.24
N GLY A 119 6.70 7.45 -8.89
CA GLY A 119 6.14 6.36 -8.08
C GLY A 119 5.34 5.30 -8.85
N CYS A 120 5.00 5.57 -10.11
CA CYS A 120 4.34 4.63 -11.00
C CYS A 120 4.80 4.88 -12.44
N ASP A 121 5.25 3.84 -13.12
CA ASP A 121 5.54 3.88 -14.55
C ASP A 121 4.42 3.23 -15.35
N TYR A 122 4.34 3.58 -16.63
CA TYR A 122 3.36 3.01 -17.54
C TYR A 122 4.03 2.32 -18.72
N ILE A 123 3.61 1.10 -18.99
CA ILE A 123 3.93 0.43 -20.25
C ILE A 123 2.75 0.61 -21.19
N ASP A 124 2.98 1.40 -22.24
CA ASP A 124 2.00 1.70 -23.25
C ASP A 124 2.15 0.73 -24.42
N PHE A 125 1.07 0.03 -24.76
CA PHE A 125 0.97 -0.75 -25.98
C PHE A 125 0.02 -0.05 -26.95
N THR A 126 0.54 0.47 -28.06
CA THR A 126 -0.26 1.19 -29.06
C THR A 126 -0.51 0.32 -30.29
N LEU A 127 -1.76 0.01 -30.60
CA LEU A 127 -2.20 -0.65 -31.82
C LEU A 127 -2.65 0.36 -32.86
N LYS A 128 -2.13 0.24 -34.09
CA LYS A 128 -2.55 1.05 -35.24
C LYS A 128 -3.58 0.33 -36.10
N LEU A 129 -4.75 0.93 -36.26
CA LEU A 129 -5.89 0.44 -37.04
C LEU A 129 -6.19 1.35 -38.22
N SER A 130 -6.50 0.77 -39.38
CA SER A 130 -6.95 1.51 -40.58
C SER A 130 -8.37 1.17 -41.02
N ARG A 131 -8.95 0.10 -40.46
CA ARG A 131 -10.28 -0.43 -40.81
C ARG A 131 -10.82 -1.28 -39.66
N GLY A 132 -12.11 -1.61 -39.73
CA GLY A 132 -12.81 -2.36 -38.68
C GLY A 132 -13.22 -1.47 -37.51
N CYS A 133 -13.57 -2.09 -36.39
CA CYS A 133 -13.86 -1.43 -35.12
C CYS A 133 -12.90 -1.94 -34.03
N ILE A 134 -12.72 -1.17 -32.96
CA ILE A 134 -11.77 -1.53 -31.89
C ILE A 134 -12.17 -2.84 -31.20
N SER A 135 -13.48 -3.08 -31.04
CA SER A 135 -14.02 -4.28 -30.40
C SER A 135 -13.62 -5.59 -31.07
N GLU A 136 -13.28 -5.58 -32.36
CA GLU A 136 -12.77 -6.76 -33.08
C GLU A 136 -11.35 -7.18 -32.64
N PHE A 137 -10.57 -6.24 -32.10
CA PHE A 137 -9.15 -6.44 -31.82
C PHE A 137 -8.80 -6.39 -30.33
N ILE A 138 -9.62 -5.71 -29.53
CA ILE A 138 -9.28 -5.34 -28.16
C ILE A 138 -8.97 -6.55 -27.27
N ASP A 139 -9.81 -7.59 -27.26
CA ASP A 139 -9.60 -8.76 -26.40
C ASP A 139 -8.28 -9.48 -26.72
N GLY A 140 -8.00 -9.64 -28.01
CA GLY A 140 -6.75 -10.22 -28.48
C GLY A 140 -5.55 -9.35 -28.12
N PHE A 141 -5.71 -8.03 -28.22
CA PHE A 141 -4.64 -7.07 -27.91
C PHE A 141 -4.31 -7.04 -26.42
N VAL A 142 -5.33 -6.98 -25.55
CA VAL A 142 -5.20 -7.08 -24.08
C VAL A 142 -4.54 -8.41 -23.69
N LYS A 143 -5.01 -9.52 -24.26
CA LYS A 143 -4.41 -10.83 -23.97
C LYS A 143 -2.95 -10.90 -24.39
N ASN A 144 -2.60 -10.36 -25.55
CA ASN A 144 -1.24 -10.38 -26.06
C ASN A 144 -0.31 -9.48 -25.24
N SER A 145 -0.75 -8.28 -24.84
CA SER A 145 0.04 -7.37 -24.01
C SER A 145 0.34 -7.97 -22.64
N SER A 146 -0.68 -8.48 -21.94
CA SER A 146 -0.50 -9.15 -20.65
C SER A 146 0.39 -10.40 -20.78
N SER A 147 0.18 -11.22 -21.81
CA SER A 147 1.02 -12.41 -22.05
C SER A 147 2.48 -12.04 -22.34
N PHE A 148 2.73 -10.90 -23.00
CA PHE A 148 4.08 -10.46 -23.30
C PHE A 148 4.81 -10.00 -22.04
N ILE A 149 4.17 -9.19 -21.19
CA ILE A 149 4.75 -8.80 -19.88
C ILE A 149 5.08 -10.03 -19.05
N LEU A 150 4.12 -10.95 -18.91
CA LEU A 150 4.30 -12.17 -18.13
C LEU A 150 5.40 -13.06 -18.71
N LYS A 151 5.50 -13.15 -20.03
CA LYS A 151 6.57 -13.92 -20.68
C LYS A 151 7.93 -13.30 -20.38
N THR A 152 8.10 -12.00 -20.57
CA THR A 152 9.37 -11.30 -20.28
C THR A 152 9.76 -11.46 -18.82
N LEU A 153 8.83 -11.30 -17.89
CA LEU A 153 9.06 -11.56 -16.47
C LEU A 153 9.51 -13.00 -16.22
N ASN A 154 8.83 -13.99 -16.80
CA ASN A 154 9.20 -15.40 -16.64
C ASN A 154 10.56 -15.74 -17.27
N ASP A 155 10.88 -15.17 -18.43
CA ASP A 155 12.16 -15.39 -19.10
C ASP A 155 13.30 -14.75 -18.30
N MET A 156 13.08 -13.55 -17.75
CA MET A 156 14.01 -12.90 -16.81
C MET A 156 14.16 -13.68 -15.51
N LEU A 157 13.07 -14.19 -14.95
CA LEU A 157 13.13 -15.02 -13.75
C LEU A 157 13.99 -16.25 -14.03
N ARG A 158 13.74 -16.96 -15.13
CA ARG A 158 14.54 -18.12 -15.55
C ARG A 158 16.01 -17.78 -15.81
N SER A 159 16.31 -16.65 -16.44
CA SER A 159 17.70 -16.24 -16.68
C SER A 159 18.42 -15.76 -15.41
N THR A 160 17.67 -15.29 -14.42
CA THR A 160 18.16 -14.95 -13.08
C THR A 160 18.24 -16.20 -12.18
N SER A 161 17.52 -17.28 -12.53
CA SER A 161 17.33 -18.47 -11.70
C SER A 161 17.68 -19.76 -12.45
N ASP A 162 18.95 -20.14 -12.46
CA ASP A 162 19.27 -21.57 -12.37
C ASP A 162 19.29 -22.02 -10.90
N ASN A 163 19.44 -21.09 -9.94
CA ASN A 163 19.75 -21.43 -8.55
C ASN A 163 19.05 -20.59 -7.46
N MET A 164 18.15 -19.65 -7.78
CA MET A 164 17.65 -18.71 -6.76
C MET A 164 16.12 -18.61 -6.72
N PHE A 165 15.55 -18.82 -5.53
CA PHE A 165 14.13 -18.62 -5.19
C PHE A 165 13.97 -17.34 -4.41
N SER A 166 13.16 -16.40 -4.92
CA SER A 166 12.87 -15.15 -4.23
C SER A 166 11.37 -14.91 -4.05
N ARG A 167 11.00 -14.31 -2.92
CA ARG A 167 9.63 -13.88 -2.59
C ARG A 167 9.69 -12.54 -1.85
N VAL A 168 8.66 -11.71 -1.99
CA VAL A 168 8.58 -10.43 -1.28
C VAL A 168 7.41 -10.44 -0.33
N PHE A 169 7.64 -9.88 0.85
CA PHE A 169 6.69 -9.79 1.93
C PHE A 169 6.50 -8.33 2.35
N SER A 170 5.26 -7.95 2.66
CA SER A 170 4.96 -6.71 3.36
C SER A 170 4.60 -7.06 4.80
N PHE A 171 5.43 -6.64 5.76
CA PHE A 171 5.20 -6.90 7.18
C PHE A 171 4.90 -5.60 7.92
N PRO A 172 3.97 -5.59 8.89
CA PRO A 172 3.80 -4.45 9.77
C PRO A 172 5.09 -4.20 10.55
N GLU A 173 5.46 -2.93 10.72
CA GLU A 173 6.76 -2.53 11.30
C GLU A 173 7.00 -3.14 12.69
N ASP A 174 5.95 -3.24 13.50
CA ASP A 174 6.02 -3.78 14.87
C ASP A 174 6.41 -5.28 14.90
N TYR A 175 6.09 -6.04 13.85
CA TYR A 175 6.33 -7.48 13.75
C TYR A 175 7.42 -7.87 12.75
N LYS A 176 7.86 -6.93 11.90
CA LYS A 176 8.85 -7.11 10.83
C LYS A 176 10.03 -7.97 11.25
N PHE A 177 10.64 -7.67 12.40
CA PHE A 177 11.78 -8.43 12.92
C PHE A 177 11.47 -9.91 13.17
N ILE A 178 10.32 -10.23 13.79
CA ILE A 178 9.93 -11.61 14.11
C ILE A 178 9.62 -12.35 12.81
N CYS A 179 8.94 -11.70 11.86
CA CYS A 179 8.63 -12.29 10.56
C CYS A 179 9.90 -12.57 9.73
N CYS A 180 10.88 -11.64 9.72
CA CYS A 180 12.17 -11.88 9.08
C CYS A 180 12.93 -13.05 9.71
N GLN A 181 12.97 -13.13 11.04
CA GLN A 181 13.57 -14.27 11.73
C GLN A 181 12.89 -15.58 11.33
N TYR A 182 11.56 -15.60 11.30
CA TYR A 182 10.81 -16.76 10.85
C TYR A 182 11.16 -17.16 9.41
N LEU A 183 11.31 -16.22 8.48
CA LEU A 183 11.74 -16.54 7.12
C LEU A 183 13.17 -17.10 7.06
N MET A 184 14.10 -16.55 7.84
CA MET A 184 15.49 -17.04 7.89
C MET A 184 15.58 -18.50 8.36
N TRP A 185 14.68 -18.94 9.24
CA TRP A 185 14.58 -20.34 9.70
C TRP A 185 14.20 -21.33 8.59
N PHE A 186 13.72 -20.85 7.45
CA PHE A 186 13.51 -21.72 6.29
C PHE A 186 14.81 -22.38 5.81
N GLY A 187 15.97 -21.72 5.95
CA GLY A 187 17.26 -22.32 5.61
C GLY A 187 17.59 -23.53 6.48
N GLU A 188 17.32 -23.44 7.78
CA GLU A 188 17.48 -24.56 8.73
C GLU A 188 16.50 -25.69 8.44
N PHE A 189 15.27 -25.37 8.05
CA PHE A 189 14.27 -26.35 7.62
C PHE A 189 14.76 -27.15 6.40
N LEU A 190 15.27 -26.46 5.38
CA LEU A 190 15.83 -27.09 4.20
C LEU A 190 17.04 -27.96 4.53
N SER A 191 17.95 -27.45 5.38
CA SER A 191 19.12 -28.19 5.87
C SER A 191 18.71 -29.50 6.57
N GLY A 192 17.66 -29.47 7.41
CA GLY A 192 17.09 -30.65 8.06
C GLY A 192 16.53 -31.69 7.10
N LEU A 193 16.19 -31.30 5.86
CA LEU A 193 15.76 -32.20 4.77
C LEU A 193 16.92 -32.59 3.83
N GLY A 194 18.16 -32.20 4.16
CA GLY A 194 19.35 -32.46 3.35
C GLY A 194 19.51 -31.52 2.14
N ILE A 195 18.75 -30.42 2.08
CA ILE A 195 18.83 -29.41 1.02
C ILE A 195 19.70 -28.26 1.53
N GLN A 196 20.87 -28.05 0.93
CA GLN A 196 21.70 -26.89 1.25
C GLN A 196 21.20 -25.66 0.51
N ALA A 197 20.86 -24.62 1.28
CA ALA A 197 20.37 -23.36 0.75
C ALA A 197 20.96 -22.18 1.50
N GLU A 198 21.41 -21.16 0.77
CA GLU A 198 21.77 -19.87 1.35
C GLU A 198 20.54 -18.98 1.38
N VAL A 199 20.03 -18.70 2.58
CA VAL A 199 18.82 -17.93 2.79
C VAL A 199 19.16 -16.53 3.29
N SER A 200 18.49 -15.51 2.73
CA SER A 200 18.65 -14.12 3.13
C SER A 200 17.32 -13.36 3.10
N THR A 201 17.24 -12.33 3.94
CA THR A 201 16.17 -11.32 3.91
C THR A 201 16.77 -9.93 3.77
N LYS A 202 16.32 -9.14 2.80
CA LYS A 202 16.76 -7.77 2.57
C LYS A 202 15.59 -6.80 2.72
N ASP A 203 15.81 -5.72 3.46
CA ASP A 203 14.85 -4.63 3.62
C ASP A 203 15.05 -3.62 2.48
N GLU A 204 14.05 -3.46 1.62
CA GLU A 204 14.09 -2.50 0.49
C GLU A 204 13.45 -1.14 0.86
N GLY A 205 13.00 -0.98 2.10
CA GLY A 205 12.24 0.20 2.55
C GLY A 205 10.75 0.10 2.23
N GLY A 206 9.95 1.04 2.74
CA GLY A 206 8.51 1.07 2.52
C GLY A 206 7.70 -0.09 3.14
N GLY A 207 8.30 -0.86 4.06
CA GLY A 207 7.66 -2.02 4.70
C GLY A 207 7.85 -3.35 3.95
N TYR A 208 8.63 -3.37 2.87
CA TYR A 208 8.86 -4.55 2.05
C TYR A 208 10.16 -5.28 2.40
N ILE A 209 10.07 -6.61 2.50
CA ILE A 209 11.18 -7.53 2.75
C ILE A 209 11.30 -8.49 1.58
N VAL A 210 12.46 -8.53 0.93
CA VAL A 210 12.80 -9.52 -0.09
C VAL A 210 13.44 -10.72 0.59
N PHE A 211 12.78 -11.86 0.50
CA PHE A 211 13.32 -13.17 0.86
C PHE A 211 13.99 -13.78 -0.36
N SER A 212 15.19 -14.34 -0.20
CA SER A 212 15.89 -15.10 -1.24
C SER A 212 16.53 -16.35 -0.66
N ALA A 213 16.44 -17.45 -1.39
CA ALA A 213 17.06 -18.73 -1.08
C ALA A 213 17.80 -19.22 -2.33
N ALA A 214 19.12 -19.38 -2.24
CA ALA A 214 19.96 -19.88 -3.32
C ALA A 214 20.35 -21.35 -3.09
N PHE A 215 20.34 -22.19 -4.14
CA PHE A 215 20.56 -23.63 -4.10
C PHE A 215 21.70 -24.07 -5.02
N GLU A 216 22.22 -25.28 -4.80
CA GLU A 216 23.09 -25.95 -5.78
C GLU A 216 22.24 -26.55 -6.93
N ASN A 217 22.59 -26.15 -8.15
CA ASN A 217 21.96 -26.39 -9.44
C ASN A 217 21.22 -27.73 -9.62
N ASN A 218 19.88 -27.69 -9.57
CA ASN A 218 18.98 -28.76 -9.99
C ASN A 218 17.51 -28.28 -10.10
N ASP A 219 16.97 -28.21 -11.31
CA ASP A 219 15.58 -27.80 -11.59
C ASP A 219 14.52 -28.59 -10.79
N ILE A 220 14.77 -29.88 -10.52
CA ILE A 220 13.84 -30.74 -9.75
C ILE A 220 13.80 -30.30 -8.28
N LEU A 221 14.89 -29.74 -7.78
CA LEU A 221 15.00 -29.23 -6.42
C LEU A 221 14.14 -27.97 -6.24
N MET A 222 14.05 -27.12 -7.27
CA MET A 222 13.37 -25.84 -7.20
C MET A 222 11.86 -25.98 -6.97
N SER A 223 11.17 -26.81 -7.76
CA SER A 223 9.73 -27.07 -7.57
C SER A 223 9.44 -27.71 -6.21
N LYS A 224 10.38 -28.53 -5.72
CA LYS A 224 10.30 -29.14 -4.38
C LYS A 224 10.47 -28.09 -3.29
N VAL A 225 11.44 -27.19 -3.41
CA VAL A 225 11.68 -26.11 -2.44
C VAL A 225 10.51 -25.13 -2.40
N GLU A 226 9.94 -24.78 -3.55
CA GLU A 226 8.75 -23.94 -3.59
C GLU A 226 7.57 -24.58 -2.84
N SER A 227 7.29 -25.87 -3.07
CA SER A 227 6.26 -26.61 -2.32
C SER A 227 6.56 -26.64 -0.81
N LEU A 228 7.82 -26.87 -0.44
CA LEU A 228 8.27 -26.87 0.96
C LEU A 228 8.14 -25.48 1.60
N PHE A 229 8.37 -24.42 0.84
CA PHE A 229 8.18 -23.05 1.30
C PHE A 229 6.71 -22.76 1.59
N TYR A 230 5.81 -23.18 0.70
CA TYR A 230 4.37 -23.06 0.94
C TYR A 230 3.90 -23.86 2.16
N GLU A 231 4.41 -25.07 2.35
CA GLU A 231 4.12 -25.85 3.56
C GLU A 231 4.66 -25.14 4.81
N TYR A 232 5.88 -24.63 4.74
CA TYR A 232 6.54 -23.92 5.83
C TYR A 232 5.72 -22.71 6.28
N ILE A 233 5.36 -21.78 5.38
CA ILE A 233 4.60 -20.57 5.72
C ILE A 233 3.20 -20.89 6.28
N CYS A 234 2.67 -22.09 6.01
CA CYS A 234 1.39 -22.55 6.54
C CYS A 234 1.49 -23.17 7.94
N LEU A 235 2.69 -23.47 8.45
CA LEU A 235 2.89 -24.07 9.77
C LEU A 235 2.23 -23.30 10.93
N PRO A 236 2.22 -21.95 10.97
CA PRO A 236 1.51 -21.20 12.00
C PRO A 236 0.00 -21.49 12.05
N TYR A 237 -0.55 -21.98 10.93
CA TYR A 237 -1.96 -22.29 10.73
C TYR A 237 -2.26 -23.78 10.69
N CYS A 238 -1.27 -24.65 10.96
CA CYS A 238 -1.43 -26.10 10.82
C CYS A 238 -2.57 -26.68 11.66
N ASP A 239 -2.86 -26.10 12.83
CA ASP A 239 -3.97 -26.49 13.70
C ASP A 239 -5.35 -26.31 13.04
N TYR A 240 -5.44 -25.46 12.01
CA TYR A 240 -6.66 -25.14 11.27
C TYR A 240 -6.77 -25.91 9.95
N LEU A 241 -5.74 -26.67 9.57
CA LEU A 241 -5.69 -27.41 8.31
C LEU A 241 -6.02 -28.90 8.55
N PRO A 242 -6.75 -29.57 7.63
CA PRO A 242 -7.07 -30.98 7.77
C PRO A 242 -5.78 -31.83 7.82
N SER A 243 -5.67 -32.67 8.84
CA SER A 243 -4.48 -33.50 9.08
C SER A 243 -4.29 -34.51 7.95
N ASN A 244 -3.21 -34.37 7.18
CA ASN A 244 -2.83 -35.34 6.16
C ASN A 244 -1.84 -36.34 6.76
N ASP A 245 -2.35 -37.36 7.46
CA ASP A 245 -1.57 -38.42 8.13
C ASP A 245 -1.10 -39.50 7.14
N SER A 246 -0.56 -39.10 5.99
CA SER A 246 0.17 -40.02 5.11
C SER A 246 1.55 -40.32 5.71
N SER A 247 2.06 -41.54 5.51
CA SER A 247 3.28 -42.10 6.13
C SER A 247 4.53 -41.22 6.03
N VAL A 248 4.68 -40.29 6.97
CA VAL A 248 5.88 -39.44 7.15
C VAL A 248 6.95 -40.25 7.90
N SER A 249 8.19 -40.21 7.42
CA SER A 249 9.35 -40.86 8.07
C SER A 249 9.61 -40.32 9.49
N VAL A 250 10.39 -41.03 10.29
CA VAL A 250 10.68 -40.62 11.68
C VAL A 250 11.46 -39.30 11.70
N GLU A 251 12.37 -39.13 10.74
CA GLU A 251 13.21 -37.96 10.54
C GLU A 251 12.37 -36.73 10.19
N GLU A 252 11.46 -36.85 9.22
CA GLU A 252 10.55 -35.77 8.83
C GLU A 252 9.60 -35.36 9.97
N LYS A 253 9.15 -36.32 10.80
CA LYS A 253 8.35 -36.01 12.01
C LYS A 253 9.14 -35.20 13.03
N LEU A 254 10.42 -35.50 13.21
CA LEU A 254 11.28 -34.81 14.17
C LEU A 254 11.55 -33.37 13.71
N VAL A 255 11.83 -33.18 12.42
CA VAL A 255 11.96 -31.86 11.79
C VAL A 255 10.66 -31.07 11.96
N ARG A 256 9.51 -31.65 11.60
CA ARG A 256 8.20 -31.00 11.76
C ARG A 256 7.90 -30.60 13.21
N ASN A 257 8.16 -31.47 14.19
CA ASN A 257 7.93 -31.14 15.60
C ASN A 257 8.83 -30.00 16.10
N THR A 258 10.08 -29.95 15.63
CA THR A 258 11.00 -28.86 15.96
C THR A 258 10.49 -27.53 15.39
N LEU A 259 9.97 -27.55 14.16
CA LEU A 259 9.35 -26.38 13.54
C LEU A 259 8.12 -25.91 14.30
N LEU A 260 7.24 -26.83 14.71
CA LEU A 260 6.06 -26.49 15.51
C LEU A 260 6.44 -25.84 16.84
N ALA A 261 7.46 -26.36 17.52
CA ALA A 261 7.96 -25.76 18.75
C ALA A 261 8.50 -24.33 18.53
N GLN A 262 9.14 -24.06 17.39
CA GLN A 262 9.59 -22.71 17.03
C GLN A 262 8.44 -21.77 16.67
N VAL A 263 7.44 -22.27 15.95
CA VAL A 263 6.22 -21.52 15.67
C VAL A 263 5.56 -21.09 16.99
N GLU A 264 5.44 -22.00 17.96
CA GLU A 264 4.90 -21.67 19.29
C GLU A 264 5.76 -20.66 20.04
N HIS A 265 7.08 -20.75 19.91
CA HIS A 265 8.00 -19.76 20.46
C HIS A 265 7.77 -18.36 19.84
N PHE A 266 7.64 -18.25 18.51
CA PHE A 266 7.37 -16.98 17.85
C PHE A 266 5.98 -16.42 18.19
N LYS A 267 4.94 -17.27 18.25
CA LYS A 267 3.61 -16.87 18.74
C LYS A 267 3.69 -16.28 20.16
N SER A 268 4.49 -16.89 21.03
CA SER A 268 4.73 -16.37 22.39
C SER A 268 5.43 -15.00 22.38
N GLN A 269 6.40 -14.79 21.49
CA GLN A 269 7.06 -13.48 21.33
C GLN A 269 6.11 -12.39 20.81
N ILE A 270 5.23 -12.74 19.87
CA ILE A 270 4.20 -11.83 19.34
C ILE A 270 3.25 -11.40 20.47
N LEU A 271 2.72 -12.36 21.23
CA LEU A 271 1.83 -12.07 22.37
C LEU A 271 2.48 -11.16 23.42
N LEU A 272 3.78 -11.36 23.67
CA LEU A 272 4.55 -10.48 24.56
C LEU A 272 4.66 -9.06 23.99
N LYS A 273 4.94 -8.92 22.69
CA LYS A 273 4.97 -7.60 22.04
C LYS A 273 3.62 -6.89 22.13
N ASP A 274 2.52 -7.60 21.90
CA ASP A 274 1.17 -7.04 22.00
C ASP A 274 0.89 -6.52 23.41
N SER A 275 1.28 -7.30 24.44
CA SER A 275 1.16 -6.89 25.83
C SER A 275 2.00 -5.63 26.14
N ILE A 276 3.19 -5.52 25.55
CA ILE A 276 4.04 -4.32 25.69
C ILE A 276 3.41 -3.11 25.00
N ILE A 277 2.82 -3.29 23.82
CA ILE A 277 2.10 -2.23 23.10
C ILE A 277 0.91 -1.75 23.92
N GLU A 278 0.12 -2.67 24.49
CA GLU A 278 -1.01 -2.34 25.35
C GLU A 278 -0.56 -1.53 26.58
N VAL A 279 0.50 -1.97 27.28
CA VAL A 279 1.07 -1.23 28.42
C VAL A 279 1.56 0.16 28.01
N LYS A 280 2.20 0.29 26.85
CA LYS A 280 2.61 1.60 26.31
C LYS A 280 1.42 2.52 26.07
N ASN A 281 0.33 2.00 25.51
CA ASN A 281 -0.89 2.77 25.28
C ASN A 281 -1.52 3.24 26.59
N ILE A 282 -1.59 2.37 27.61
CA ILE A 282 -2.06 2.73 28.95
C ILE A 282 -1.19 3.85 29.54
N ALA A 283 0.14 3.76 29.42
CA ALA A 283 1.05 4.78 29.91
C ALA A 283 0.87 6.11 29.18
N ILE A 284 0.69 6.08 27.85
CA ILE A 284 0.39 7.28 27.05
C ILE A 284 -0.93 7.93 27.51
N ASP A 285 -1.96 7.12 27.78
CA ASP A 285 -3.25 7.64 28.25
C ASP A 285 -3.19 8.22 29.66
N MET A 286 -2.35 7.65 30.54
CA MET A 286 -2.06 8.23 31.84
C MET A 286 -1.37 9.58 31.70
N LEU A 287 -0.31 9.67 30.90
CA LEU A 287 0.40 10.93 30.64
C LEU A 287 -0.54 11.99 30.05
N LYS A 288 -1.42 11.62 29.11
CA LYS A 288 -2.44 12.54 28.55
C LYS A 288 -3.47 13.00 29.58
N ARG A 289 -3.78 12.19 30.59
CA ARG A 289 -4.66 12.59 31.70
C ARG A 289 -3.96 13.55 32.64
N ASP A 290 -2.71 13.30 32.97
CA ASP A 290 -1.90 14.17 33.83
C ASP A 290 -1.70 15.55 33.19
N ILE A 291 -1.41 15.60 31.88
CA ILE A 291 -1.30 16.86 31.14
C ILE A 291 -2.61 17.65 31.21
N ARG A 292 -3.76 17.02 30.93
CA ARG A 292 -5.06 17.68 31.02
C ARG A 292 -5.35 18.22 32.42
N SER A 293 -5.06 17.44 33.46
CA SER A 293 -5.23 17.88 34.85
C SER A 293 -4.35 19.08 35.21
N LEU A 294 -3.11 19.12 34.70
CA LEU A 294 -2.20 20.25 34.89
C LEU A 294 -2.67 21.50 34.15
N GLU A 295 -3.21 21.35 32.93
CA GLU A 295 -3.80 22.45 32.16
C GLU A 295 -5.01 23.05 32.91
N GLU A 296 -5.93 22.21 33.37
CA GLU A 296 -7.09 22.63 34.17
C GLU A 296 -6.66 23.36 35.47
N SER A 297 -5.70 22.80 36.21
CA SER A 297 -5.18 23.44 37.44
C SER A 297 -4.51 24.79 37.17
N ASN A 298 -3.82 24.93 36.04
CA ASN A 298 -3.19 26.20 35.66
C ASN A 298 -4.22 27.23 35.21
N GLU A 299 -5.29 26.81 34.54
CA GLU A 299 -6.40 27.68 34.16
C GLU A 299 -7.16 28.19 35.41
N GLU A 300 -7.43 27.32 36.38
CA GLU A 300 -7.99 27.72 37.68
C GLU A 300 -7.11 28.75 38.41
N LYS A 301 -5.79 28.51 38.45
CA LYS A 301 -4.83 29.46 39.05
C LYS A 301 -4.83 30.80 38.32
N LYS A 302 -4.94 30.79 36.99
CA LYS A 302 -5.02 32.01 36.20
C LYS A 302 -6.30 32.79 36.51
N ILE A 303 -7.45 32.11 36.61
CA ILE A 303 -8.72 32.72 37.02
C ILE A 303 -8.60 33.34 38.42
N LEU A 304 -7.98 32.65 39.37
CA LEU A 304 -7.75 33.18 40.72
C LEU A 304 -6.83 34.40 40.70
N ILE A 305 -5.74 34.39 39.94
CA ILE A 305 -4.83 35.53 39.80
C ILE A 305 -5.53 36.73 39.15
N ASP A 306 -6.34 36.50 38.11
CA ASP A 306 -7.13 37.53 37.43
C ASP A 306 -8.23 38.10 38.35
N SER A 307 -8.78 37.28 39.24
CA SER A 307 -9.73 37.73 40.27
C SER A 307 -9.04 38.58 41.35
N LEU A 308 -7.80 38.24 41.73
CA LEU A 308 -7.01 38.96 42.72
C LEU A 308 -6.47 40.29 42.16
N SER A 309 -6.02 40.31 40.91
CA SER A 309 -5.50 41.52 40.25
C SER A 309 -6.59 42.55 39.96
N ASN A 310 -7.84 42.12 39.78
CA ASN A 310 -9.01 42.99 39.65
C ASN A 310 -9.68 43.36 40.99
N SER A 311 -9.14 42.95 42.14
CA SER A 311 -9.77 43.17 43.45
C SER A 311 -9.28 44.45 44.16
N ASN A 312 -9.74 45.61 43.67
CA ASN A 312 -9.81 46.83 44.48
C ASN A 312 -11.17 46.97 45.22
N ALA A 313 -11.76 45.85 45.64
CA ALA A 313 -12.83 45.79 46.65
C ALA A 313 -13.13 44.33 47.00
N ILE A 314 -12.73 43.88 48.18
CA ILE A 314 -13.18 42.60 48.76
C ILE A 314 -14.48 42.89 49.51
N SER A 315 -15.62 42.38 49.03
CA SER A 315 -16.87 42.33 49.79
C SER A 315 -17.10 40.91 50.29
N ILE A 316 -16.95 40.70 51.60
CA ILE A 316 -17.36 39.47 52.27
C ILE A 316 -18.71 39.75 52.94
N LEU A 317 -19.67 38.82 52.82
CA LEU A 317 -21.03 38.88 53.38
C LEU A 317 -21.90 40.04 52.85
N ASN A 318 -22.29 40.00 51.56
CA ASN A 318 -23.34 40.84 50.96
C ASN A 318 -23.38 42.30 51.47
N GLY A 319 -22.21 42.95 51.54
CA GLY A 319 -22.11 44.38 51.88
C GLY A 319 -22.29 44.74 53.36
N ALA A 320 -22.31 43.79 54.29
CA ALA A 320 -22.57 44.09 55.71
C ALA A 320 -21.34 44.56 56.51
N VAL A 321 -20.11 44.40 56.00
CA VAL A 321 -18.90 44.94 56.67
C VAL A 321 -17.93 45.56 55.65
N LYS A 322 -17.79 46.88 55.68
CA LYS A 322 -16.72 47.63 55.01
C LYS A 322 -15.69 48.05 56.06
N PHE A 323 -14.48 47.48 55.99
CA PHE A 323 -13.35 48.00 56.76
C PHE A 323 -12.79 49.24 56.06
N GLY A 324 -13.18 50.42 56.54
CA GLY A 324 -12.67 51.71 56.11
C GLY A 324 -12.37 52.57 57.33
N ASP A 325 -11.19 53.20 57.32
CA ASP A 325 -10.60 53.95 58.42
C ASP A 325 -11.53 55.04 58.98
N ILE A 326 -11.87 54.95 60.28
CA ILE A 326 -12.58 56.02 61.00
C ILE A 326 -11.56 56.87 61.76
N LYS A 327 -11.31 58.09 61.28
CA LYS A 327 -10.65 59.15 62.06
C LYS A 327 -11.71 59.98 62.80
N LYS A 328 -11.77 59.85 64.13
CA LYS A 328 -12.38 60.85 65.02
C LYS A 328 -11.68 60.80 66.38
N PHE A 329 -10.96 61.88 66.70
CA PHE A 329 -10.34 62.17 68.01
C PHE A 329 -9.32 61.14 68.57
N GLY A 330 -8.03 61.40 68.32
CA GLY A 330 -7.00 61.32 69.36
C GLY A 330 -6.42 59.97 69.79
N ILE A 331 -6.87 58.81 69.29
CA ILE A 331 -6.19 57.53 69.52
C ILE A 331 -6.24 56.67 68.26
N THR A 332 -5.07 56.36 67.68
CA THR A 332 -4.93 55.43 66.56
C THR A 332 -4.67 54.03 67.12
N PHE A 333 -5.61 53.10 66.95
CA PHE A 333 -5.43 51.69 67.31
C PHE A 333 -5.10 50.86 66.06
N SER A 334 -3.93 50.23 66.03
CA SER A 334 -3.48 49.33 64.94
C SER A 334 -3.54 47.87 65.39
N PRO A 335 -4.28 46.97 64.70
CA PRO A 335 -4.42 45.55 65.08
C PRO A 335 -3.16 44.68 64.87
N LYS A 336 -2.04 45.24 64.38
CA LYS A 336 -0.79 44.49 64.13
C LYS A 336 -0.02 44.04 65.39
N LYS A 337 -0.64 44.07 66.59
CA LYS A 337 -0.05 43.56 67.84
C LYS A 337 -0.87 42.51 68.62
N PHE A 338 -2.02 42.05 68.12
CA PHE A 338 -2.85 41.06 68.86
C PHE A 338 -2.76 39.60 68.38
N GLY A 339 -1.98 39.29 67.33
CA GLY A 339 -1.77 37.92 66.86
C GLY A 339 -0.62 37.14 67.52
N ARG A 340 0.02 37.67 68.57
CA ARG A 340 1.02 36.95 69.40
C ARG A 340 0.46 36.50 70.77
N LEU A 341 -0.86 36.55 70.97
CA LEU A 341 -1.51 36.21 72.26
C LEU A 341 -2.49 35.03 72.21
N PHE A 342 -2.56 34.28 71.11
CA PHE A 342 -3.22 32.95 71.07
C PHE A 342 -2.26 31.89 70.51
N LYS A 343 -1.17 31.68 71.25
CA LYS A 343 -0.48 30.39 71.35
C LYS A 343 -0.42 30.02 72.83
N LYS A 344 -1.47 29.36 73.30
CA LYS A 344 -1.38 28.25 74.24
C LYS A 344 -2.62 27.39 74.11
#